data_AF-A0A7K4IAH0-F1
#
_entry.id   AF-A0A7K4IAH0-F1
#
_cell.length_a   1.000
_cell.length_b   1.000
_cell.length_c   1.000
_cell.angle_alpha   90.00
_cell.angle_beta   90.00
_cell.angle_gamma   90.00
#
_symmetry.space_group_name_H-M   'P 1'
#
loop_
_entity.id
_entity.type
_entity.pdbx_description
1 polymer ?
#
loop_
_entity_poly.entity_id
_entity_poly.type
_entity_poly.pdbx_seq_one_letter_code
_entity_poly.pdbx_strand_id
1 'polypeptide(L)'
;MEHNWGRDVVKTFFGHACPALYAYKTLAYWTMAKNAHPKEFCAMIEHLTQVVIDLSKAGNKNFLEIRKAGRRYDPRLIRSVSTW
;
A
#
# COMPACT_ATOMS: atom_id res chain seq x y z
N MET A 1 5.91 -2.30 -11.37
CA MET A 1 7.08 -2.06 -10.49
C MET A 1 8.05 -3.24 -10.53
N GLU A 2 7.66 -4.44 -10.09
CA GLU A 2 8.52 -5.64 -10.16
C GLU A 2 9.05 -5.93 -11.56
N HIS A 3 8.20 -5.90 -12.59
CA HIS A 3 8.58 -6.17 -13.97
C HIS A 3 9.70 -5.24 -14.49
N ASN A 4 9.74 -3.99 -14.00
CA ASN A 4 10.66 -2.98 -14.53
C ASN A 4 11.98 -2.94 -13.75
N TRP A 5 11.95 -3.19 -12.43
CA TRP A 5 13.11 -2.99 -11.55
C TRP A 5 13.65 -4.31 -10.98
N GLY A 6 12.88 -5.38 -11.05
CA GLY A 6 13.17 -6.64 -10.37
C GLY A 6 12.77 -6.63 -8.89
N ARG A 7 12.45 -7.80 -8.37
CA ARG A 7 11.95 -7.99 -6.99
C ARG A 7 12.94 -7.52 -5.93
N ASP A 8 14.21 -7.89 -6.07
CA ASP A 8 15.22 -7.62 -5.04
C ASP A 8 15.56 -6.13 -4.93
N VAL A 9 15.61 -5.41 -6.05
CA VAL A 9 15.81 -3.97 -6.07
C VAL A 9 14.65 -3.27 -5.35
N VAL A 10 13.42 -3.68 -5.64
CA VAL A 10 12.24 -3.11 -4.97
C VAL A 10 12.28 -3.42 -3.47
N LYS A 11 12.58 -4.66 -3.08
CA LYS A 11 12.70 -5.05 -1.67
C LYS A 11 13.73 -4.19 -0.93
N THR A 12 14.91 -3.99 -1.52
CA THR A 12 15.97 -3.14 -0.98
C THR A 12 15.50 -1.69 -0.88
N PHE A 13 14.88 -1.15 -1.93
CA PHE A 13 14.33 0.21 -1.92
C PHE A 13 13.34 0.43 -0.78
N PHE A 14 12.30 -0.41 -0.65
CA PHE A 14 11.32 -0.26 0.43
C PHE A 14 11.91 -0.54 1.82
N GLY A 15 12.90 -1.44 1.91
CA GLY A 15 13.63 -1.72 3.14
C GLY A 15 14.40 -0.51 3.68
N HIS A 16 14.94 0.35 2.81
CA HIS A 16 15.65 1.57 3.20
C HIS A 16 14.75 2.81 3.25
N ALA A 17 13.88 2.99 2.25
CA ALA A 17 13.06 4.19 2.10
C ALA A 17 12.01 4.31 3.21
N CYS A 18 11.32 3.21 3.56
CA CYS A 18 10.26 3.26 4.58
C CYS A 18 10.77 3.74 5.95
N PRO A 19 11.87 3.18 6.52
CA PRO A 19 12.44 3.69 7.77
C PRO A 19 12.92 5.14 7.68
N ALA A 20 13.58 5.53 6.58
CA ALA A 20 14.08 6.88 6.39
C ALA A 20 12.94 7.92 6.35
N LEU A 21 11.91 7.66 5.54
CA LEU A 21 10.73 8.52 5.44
C LEU A 21 10.00 8.67 6.78
N TYR A 22 9.97 7.60 7.58
CA TYR A 22 9.43 7.66 8.93
C TYR A 22 10.26 8.56 9.84
N ALA A 23 11.59 8.43 9.82
CA ALA A 23 12.49 9.29 10.59
C ALA A 23 12.35 10.77 10.19
N TYR A 24 12.14 11.05 8.91
CA TYR A 24 11.91 12.40 8.39
C TYR A 24 10.48 12.91 8.55
N LYS A 25 9.58 12.15 9.19
CA LYS A 25 8.16 12.51 9.36
C LYS A 25 7.49 12.94 8.04
N THR A 26 7.88 12.30 6.94
CA THR A 26 7.42 12.66 5.59
C THR A 26 6.44 11.61 5.07
N LEU A 27 5.44 12.07 4.31
CA LEU A 27 4.49 11.18 3.65
C LEU A 27 5.00 10.80 2.26
N ALA A 28 4.94 9.51 1.94
CA ALA A 28 5.11 9.01 0.59
C ALA A 28 4.01 7.97 0.30
N TYR A 29 3.59 7.91 -0.97
CA TYR A 29 2.61 6.95 -1.44
C TYR A 29 3.07 6.34 -2.77
N TRP A 30 2.64 5.10 -3.01
CA TRP A 30 2.90 4.38 -4.24
C TRP A 30 1.63 3.69 -4.69
N THR A 31 1.36 3.74 -5.99
CA THR A 31 0.25 3.02 -6.61
C THR A 31 0.76 1.72 -7.22
N MET A 32 0.03 0.63 -6.99
CA MET A 32 0.36 -0.68 -7.54
C MET A 32 -0.92 -1.35 -8.06
N ALA A 33 -0.86 -1.90 -9.27
CA ALA A 33 -1.97 -2.68 -9.81
C ALA A 33 -2.02 -4.05 -9.13
N LYS A 34 -3.12 -4.34 -8.42
CA LYS A 34 -3.30 -5.54 -7.58
C LYS A 34 -3.07 -6.87 -8.30
N ASN A 35 -3.44 -6.95 -9.58
CA ASN A 35 -3.39 -8.18 -10.38
C ASN A 35 -2.21 -8.22 -11.37
N ALA A 36 -1.31 -7.23 -11.34
CA ALA A 36 -0.16 -7.17 -12.26
C ALA A 36 1.11 -7.80 -11.66
N HIS A 37 1.04 -8.29 -10.42
CA HIS A 37 2.17 -8.80 -9.66
C HIS A 37 1.82 -10.12 -8.97
N PRO A 38 2.78 -11.05 -8.76
CA PRO A 38 2.59 -12.24 -7.95
C PRO A 38 2.16 -11.88 -6.52
N LYS A 39 1.34 -12.73 -5.92
CA LYS A 39 0.77 -12.48 -4.58
C LYS A 39 1.85 -12.29 -3.52
N GLU A 40 2.96 -13.01 -3.64
CA GLU A 40 4.11 -12.95 -2.74
C GLU A 40 4.81 -11.59 -2.82
N PHE A 41 4.85 -10.97 -4.01
CA PHE A 41 5.41 -9.63 -4.18
C PHE A 41 4.51 -8.59 -3.50
N CYS A 42 3.19 -8.67 -3.73
CA CYS A 42 2.23 -7.78 -3.07
C CYS A 42 2.33 -7.90 -1.54
N ALA A 43 2.34 -9.12 -1.01
CA ALA A 43 2.49 -9.38 0.42
C ALA A 43 3.79 -8.81 1.01
N MET A 44 4.90 -8.88 0.27
CA MET A 44 6.18 -8.27 0.68
C MET A 44 6.06 -6.74 0.81
N ILE A 45 5.45 -6.05 -0.15
CA ILE A 45 5.24 -4.60 -0.10
C ILE A 45 4.29 -4.24 1.04
N GLU A 46 3.19 -4.97 1.20
CA GLU A 46 2.24 -4.80 2.31
C GLU A 46 2.92 -4.97 3.67
N HIS A 47 3.88 -5.88 3.80
CA HIS A 47 4.64 -6.07 5.03
C HIS A 47 5.53 -4.85 5.34
N LEU A 48 6.28 -4.35 4.36
CA LEU A 48 7.24 -3.25 4.52
C LEU A 48 6.57 -1.88 4.70
N THR A 49 5.40 -1.67 4.11
CA THR A 49 4.68 -0.38 4.14
C THR A 49 3.88 -0.21 5.43
N GLN A 50 3.65 1.04 5.85
CA GLN A 50 2.91 1.31 7.08
C GLN A 50 1.39 1.32 6.90
N VAL A 51 0.92 1.74 5.73
CA VAL A 51 -0.50 1.87 5.39
C VAL A 51 -0.73 1.22 4.04
N VAL A 52 -1.80 0.44 3.93
CA VAL A 52 -2.23 -0.19 2.69
C VAL A 52 -3.70 0.13 2.50
N ILE A 53 -4.01 0.73 1.34
CA ILE A 53 -5.36 1.08 0.93
C ILE A 53 -5.66 0.30 -0.34
N ASP A 54 -6.74 -0.46 -0.31
CA ASP A 54 -7.28 -1.13 -1.49
C ASP A 54 -8.31 -0.22 -2.16
N LEU A 55 -8.17 -0.07 -3.47
CA LEU A 55 -9.06 0.72 -4.31
C LEU A 55 -9.70 -0.22 -5.32
N SER A 56 -11.03 -0.22 -5.37
CA SER A 56 -11.78 -1.04 -6.32
C SER A 56 -12.97 -0.31 -6.90
N LYS A 57 -13.48 -0.82 -8.02
CA LYS A 57 -14.66 -0.27 -8.71
C LYS A 57 -15.66 -1.41 -8.92
N ALA A 58 -16.92 -1.17 -8.54
CA ALA A 58 -18.03 -2.08 -8.86
C ALA A 58 -19.16 -1.28 -9.52
N GLY A 59 -19.42 -1.56 -10.80
CA GLY A 59 -20.32 -0.74 -11.61
C GLY A 59 -19.82 0.70 -11.73
N ASN A 60 -20.66 1.66 -11.35
CA ASN A 60 -20.30 3.08 -11.31
C ASN A 60 -19.84 3.58 -9.93
N LYS A 61 -19.63 2.68 -8.96
CA LYS A 61 -19.23 3.05 -7.60
C LYS A 61 -17.75 2.75 -7.37
N ASN A 62 -17.05 3.68 -6.72
CA ASN A 62 -15.67 3.50 -6.29
C ASN A 62 -15.64 3.15 -4.80
N PHE A 63 -14.80 2.19 -4.44
CA PHE A 63 -14.66 1.68 -3.08
C PHE A 63 -13.22 1.87 -2.62
N LEU A 64 -13.09 2.31 -1.37
CA LEU A 64 -11.82 2.45 -0.67
C LEU A 64 -11.88 1.64 0.62
N GLU A 65 -10.92 0.73 0.80
CA GLU A 65 -10.79 -0.10 2.00
C GLU A 65 -9.38 0.07 2.59
N ILE A 66 -9.30 0.37 3.89
CA ILE A 66 -8.01 0.40 4.59
C ILE A 66 -7.68 -1.04 5.03
N ARG A 67 -6.71 -1.66 4.36
CA ARG A 67 -6.25 -3.03 4.63
C ARG A 67 -5.22 -3.10 5.76
N LYS A 68 -4.42 -2.03 5.91
CA LYS A 68 -3.41 -1.90 6.96
C LYS A 68 -3.30 -0.44 7.40
N ALA A 69 -3.24 -0.21 8.71
CA ALA A 69 -2.93 1.08 9.31
C ALA A 69 -2.00 0.87 10.53
N GLY A 70 -0.72 0.61 10.26
CA GLY A 70 0.27 0.21 11.26
C GLY A 70 0.32 1.15 12.46
N ARG A 71 -0.11 0.65 13.63
CA ARG A 71 -0.17 1.36 14.93
C ARG A 71 -0.94 2.70 14.91
N ARG A 72 -1.79 2.91 13.90
CA ARG A 72 -2.70 4.08 13.78
C ARG A 72 -4.17 3.64 13.91
N TYR A 73 -4.44 2.72 14.83
CA TYR A 73 -5.76 2.13 15.01
C TYR A 73 -6.69 3.15 15.67
N ASP A 74 -7.46 3.88 14.87
CA ASP A 74 -8.66 4.58 15.32
C ASP A 74 -9.87 3.77 14.84
N PRO A 75 -10.77 3.31 15.72
CA PRO A 75 -11.98 2.57 15.36
C PRO A 75 -12.86 3.28 14.31
N ARG A 76 -12.71 4.60 14.12
CA ARG A 76 -13.45 5.41 13.14
C ARG A 76 -12.83 5.40 11.74
N LEU A 77 -11.58 4.95 11.57
CA LEU A 77 -10.90 4.90 10.27
C LEU A 77 -11.38 3.73 9.40
N ILE A 78 -11.95 2.68 10.00
CA ILE A 78 -12.46 1.52 9.27
C ILE A 78 -13.92 1.78 8.87
N ARG A 79 -14.11 2.62 7.85
CA ARG A 79 -15.37 2.66 7.07
C ARG A 79 -15.01 2.45 5.61
N SER A 80 -15.64 1.46 4.97
CA SER A 80 -15.78 1.44 3.52
C SER A 80 -16.45 2.75 3.11
N VAL A 81 -15.69 3.65 2.49
CA VAL A 81 -16.24 4.89 1.93
C VAL A 81 -16.56 4.60 0.47
N SER A 82 -17.84 4.53 0.13
CA SER A 82 -18.27 4.64 -1.25
C SER A 82 -18.00 6.08 -1.70
N THR A 83 -17.13 6.25 -2.68
CA THR A 83 -16.90 7.56 -3.31
C THR A 83 -17.56 7.58 -4.68
N TRP A 84 -18.15 8.76 -4.98
CA TRP A 84 -19.05 9.17 -6.06
C TRP A 84 -19.15 8.27 -7.29
#